data_AF-A0A6B3GK95-F1
#
_entry.id   AF-A0A6B3GK95-F1
#
_cell.length_a   1.000
_cell.length_b   1.000
_cell.length_c   1.000
_cell.angle_alpha   90.00
_cell.angle_beta   90.00
_cell.angle_gamma   90.00
#
_symmetry.space_group_name_H-M   'P 1'
#
loop_
_entity.id
_entity.type
_entity.pdbx_description
1 polymer ?
#
loop_
_entity_poly.entity_id
_entity_poly.type
_entity_poly.pdbx_seq_one_letter_code
_entity_poly.pdbx_strand_id
1 'polypeptide(L)' 'GEAHATKIHKIMDMAISAGAPLVSLNDGAGARIQEGVSALAGYGGIFQRNTRASGVIPQISVMLGPCAG' A
#
# COMPACT_ATOMS: atom_id res chain seq x y z
N GLY A 1 -3.70 9.26 -0.05
CA GLY A 1 -2.97 10.52 0.19
C GLY A 1 -1.56 10.24 0.69
N GLU A 2 -0.64 11.18 0.53
CA GLU A 2 0.81 11.07 0.75
C GLU A 2 1.15 10.50 2.13
N ALA A 3 0.73 11.16 3.20
CA ALA A 3 1.00 10.70 4.57
C ALA A 3 0.43 9.30 4.84
N HIS A 4 -0.73 8.99 4.25
CA HIS A 4 -1.33 7.66 4.38
C HIS A 4 -0.48 6.59 3.64
N ALA A 5 -0.01 6.92 2.43
CA ALA A 5 0.88 6.05 1.67
C ALA A 5 2.21 5.81 2.40
N THR A 6 2.80 6.84 3.03
CA THR A 6 4.03 6.70 3.84
C THR A 6 3.84 5.71 4.99
N LYS A 7 2.68 5.72 5.67
CA LYS A 7 2.39 4.73 6.72
C LYS A 7 2.30 3.30 6.15
N ILE A 8 1.65 3.15 4.99
CA ILE A 8 1.55 1.86 4.30
C ILE A 8 2.95 1.37 3.96
N HIS A 9 3.79 2.20 3.32
CA HIS A 9 5.17 1.87 2.97
C HIS A 9 5.96 1.36 4.19
N LYS A 10 5.87 2.08 5.30
CA LYS A 10 6.55 1.70 6.55
C LYS A 10 6.12 0.31 7.04
N ILE A 11 4.82 0.03 7.05
CA ILE A 11 4.30 -1.27 7.50
C ILE A 11 4.71 -2.40 6.55
N MET A 12 4.71 -2.16 5.24
CA MET A 12 5.21 -3.12 4.25
C MET A 12 6.69 -3.43 4.47
N ASP A 13 7.52 -2.41 4.67
CA ASP A 13 8.95 -2.57 4.93
C ASP A 13 9.20 -3.34 6.24
N MET A 14 8.39 -3.07 7.28
CA MET A 14 8.42 -3.81 8.54
C MET A 14 8.01 -5.28 8.36
N ALA A 15 6.95 -5.57 7.59
CA ALA A 15 6.49 -6.93 7.34
C ALA A 15 7.55 -7.75 6.61
N ILE A 16 8.18 -7.17 5.58
CA ILE A 16 9.31 -7.80 4.86
C ILE A 16 10.47 -8.07 5.83
N SER A 17 10.85 -7.08 6.64
CA SER A 17 11.96 -7.22 7.60
C SER A 17 11.69 -8.30 8.66
N ALA A 18 10.43 -8.47 9.06
CA ALA A 18 10.03 -9.45 10.06
C ALA A 18 9.77 -10.85 9.45
N GLY A 19 9.72 -10.98 8.12
CA GLY A 19 9.26 -12.21 7.46
C GLY A 19 7.78 -12.54 7.77
N ALA A 20 6.99 -11.52 8.12
CA ALA A 20 5.61 -11.69 8.57
C ALA A 20 4.61 -11.46 7.42
N PRO A 21 3.46 -12.16 7.40
CA PRO A 21 2.39 -11.88 6.45
C PRO A 21 1.91 -10.43 6.53
N LEU A 22 1.55 -9.86 5.38
CA LEU A 22 0.93 -8.55 5.28
C LEU A 22 -0.54 -8.71 4.88
N VAL A 23 -1.46 -8.15 5.68
CA VAL A 23 -2.88 -8.09 5.37
C VAL A 23 -3.28 -6.62 5.18
N SER A 24 -3.79 -6.28 3.99
CA SER A 24 -4.37 -4.96 3.70
C SER A 24 -5.89 -5.02 3.75
N LEU A 25 -6.50 -4.06 4.45
CA LEU A 25 -7.95 -3.85 4.50
C LEU A 25 -8.25 -2.56 3.75
N ASN A 26 -8.90 -2.67 2.60
CA ASN A 26 -9.00 -1.59 1.64
C ASN A 26 -10.43 -1.05 1.58
N ASP A 27 -10.56 0.23 1.90
CA ASP A 27 -11.77 1.02 1.75
C ASP A 27 -11.34 2.48 1.52
N GLY A 28 -11.26 2.87 0.26
CA GLY A 28 -10.75 4.17 -0.16
C GLY A 28 -11.07 4.52 -1.61
N ALA A 29 -11.39 5.78 -1.85
CA ALA A 29 -11.73 6.31 -3.18
C ALA A 29 -10.51 6.58 -4.08
N GLY A 30 -9.38 5.89 -3.86
CA GLY A 30 -8.15 6.06 -4.64
C GLY A 30 -7.22 7.19 -4.17
N ALA A 31 -6.45 7.75 -5.10
CA ALA A 31 -5.53 8.85 -4.86
C ALA A 31 -6.27 10.13 -4.43
N ARG A 32 -5.71 10.84 -3.43
CA ARG A 32 -6.26 12.13 -3.00
C ARG A 32 -5.91 13.17 -4.07
N ILE A 33 -6.91 13.55 -4.87
CA ILE A 33 -6.76 14.47 -6.02
C ILE A 33 -6.06 15.78 -5.62
N GLN A 34 -6.34 16.32 -4.43
CA GLN A 34 -5.76 17.58 -3.95
C GLN A 34 -4.24 17.52 -3.76
N GLU A 35 -3.69 16.32 -3.55
CA GLU A 35 -2.26 16.10 -3.35
C GLU A 35 -1.54 15.73 -4.67
N GLY A 36 -2.28 15.60 -5.77
CA GLY A 36 -1.73 15.43 -7.12
C GLY A 36 -0.62 14.39 -7.24
N VAL A 37 0.55 14.82 -7.71
CA VAL A 37 1.71 13.96 -7.97
C VAL A 37 2.25 13.27 -6.71
N SER A 38 2.10 13.89 -5.53
CA SER A 38 2.51 13.27 -4.26
C SER A 38 1.66 12.06 -3.93
N ALA A 39 0.35 12.13 -4.19
CA ALA A 39 -0.53 10.97 -4.02
C ALA A 39 -0.18 9.85 -5.02
N LEU A 40 0.16 10.20 -6.27
CA LEU A 40 0.57 9.22 -7.29
C LEU A 40 1.91 8.55 -6.93
N ALA A 41 2.89 9.31 -6.47
CA ALA A 41 4.16 8.78 -5.97
C ALA A 41 3.94 7.83 -4.79
N GLY A 42 2.98 8.15 -3.91
CA GLY A 42 2.53 7.27 -2.83
C GLY A 42 2.07 5.89 -3.34
N TYR A 43 1.21 5.84 -4.36
CA TYR A 43 0.78 4.58 -4.98
C TYR A 43 1.91 3.84 -5.67
N GLY A 44 2.78 4.54 -6.41
CA GLY A 44 3.96 3.95 -7.04
C GLY A 44 4.85 3.24 -6.02
N GLY A 45 5.06 3.83 -4.85
CA GLY A 45 5.81 3.22 -3.76
C GLY A 45 5.11 2.00 -3.12
N ILE A 46 3.78 1.91 -3.16
CA ILE A 46 3.03 0.72 -2.72
C ILE A 46 3.24 -0.41 -3.73
N PHE A 47 3.07 -0.13 -5.04
CA PHE A 47 3.23 -1.14 -6.08
C PHE A 47 4.64 -1.71 -6.13
N GLN A 48 5.66 -0.85 -6.03
CA GLN A 48 7.05 -1.29 -5.96
C GLN A 48 7.31 -2.27 -4.80
N ARG A 49 6.72 -2.00 -3.63
CA ARG A 49 6.85 -2.87 -2.45
C ARG A 49 6.04 -4.15 -2.57
N ASN A 50 4.85 -4.11 -3.18
CA ASN A 50 4.09 -5.33 -3.48
C ASN A 50 4.91 -6.29 -4.34
N THR A 51 5.57 -5.77 -5.39
CA THR A 51 6.47 -6.56 -6.24
C THR A 51 7.66 -7.09 -5.47
N ARG A 52 8.32 -6.25 -4.64
CA ARG A 52 9.47 -6.67 -3.82
C ARG A 52 9.10 -7.74 -2.78
N ALA A 53 7.89 -7.66 -2.21
CA ALA A 53 7.40 -8.64 -1.25
C ALA A 53 6.85 -9.92 -1.91
N SER A 54 6.64 -9.92 -3.23
CA SER A 54 6.09 -11.06 -3.98
C SER A 54 7.03 -12.26 -3.89
N GLY A 55 6.52 -13.38 -3.39
CA GLY A 55 7.32 -14.59 -3.13
C GLY A 55 8.22 -14.52 -1.89
N VAL A 56 8.23 -13.41 -1.15
CA VAL A 56 9.02 -13.24 0.09
C VAL A 56 8.14 -13.40 1.33
N ILE A 57 7.00 -12.70 1.37
CA ILE A 57 6.00 -12.84 2.42
C ILE A 57 4.60 -13.05 1.80
N PRO A 58 3.69 -13.76 2.47
CA PRO A 58 2.30 -13.81 2.04
C PRO A 58 1.67 -12.41 2.10
N GLN A 59 1.02 -12.00 1.01
CA GLN A 59 0.34 -10.72 0.89
C GLN A 59 -1.14 -10.98 0.61
N ILE A 60 -2.03 -10.50 1.49
CA ILE A 60 -3.48 -10.69 1.38
C ILE A 60 -4.15 -9.32 1.34
N SER A 61 -5.03 -9.11 0.36
CA SER A 61 -5.81 -7.88 0.24
C SER A 61 -7.28 -8.18 0.39
N VAL A 62 -7.93 -7.49 1.32
CA VAL A 62 -9.38 -7.59 1.57
C VAL A 62 -10.01 -6.28 1.17
N MET A 63 -10.99 -6.33 0.26
CA MET A 63 -11.74 -5.15 -0.19
C MET A 63 -13.01 -5.05 0.64
N LEU A 64 -13.14 -3.98 1.43
CA LEU A 64 -14.25 -3.76 2.37
C LEU A 64 -15.18 -2.61 1.94
N GLY A 65 -14.84 -1.91 0.86
CA GLY A 65 -15.60 -0.78 0.34
C GLY A 65 -15.06 -0.33 -1.02
N PRO A 66 -15.37 0.91 -1.46
CA PRO A 66 -14.80 1.50 -2.66
C PRO A 66 -13.28 1.29 -2.74
N CYS A 67 -12.80 0.88 -3.91
CA CYS A 67 -11.38 0.73 -4.24
C CYS A 67 -11.19 1.24 -5.67
N ALA A 68 -11.34 2.55 -5.83
CA ALA A 68 -11.42 3.19 -7.14
C ALA A 68 -10.04 3.61 -7.63
N GLY A 69 -9.61 3.01 -8.75
CA GLY A 69 -8.31 3.26 -9.38
C GLY A 69 -7.23 2.29 -8.93
#